data_AF-A0A813EW91-F1
#
_entry.id   AF-A0A813EW91-F1
#
_cell.length_a   1.000
_cell.length_b   1.000
_cell.length_c   1.000
_cell.angle_alpha   90.00
_cell.angle_beta   90.00
_cell.angle_gamma   90.00
#
_symmetry.space_group_name_H-M   'P 1'
#
loop_
_entity.id
_entity.type
_entity.pdbx_description
1 polymer ?
#
loop_
_entity_poly.entity_id
_entity_poly.type
_entity_poly.pdbx_seq_one_letter_code
_entity_poly.pdbx_strand_id
1 'polypeptide(L)'
;ATFREELAAVRFRKPGDAPRTMEVVLPSCSNASGLMEEPSFSSRSGREGQLLHAWSQDISGVETSDVQAQASRELAVQRGPALRLVSPPLVWDDARQVYASNFHGRVSRASCKNFQLAMADRTFQPVLGGLDGLCMQFGRIDDTSFSFDAAYPLSPVQAFAMALAAFDGRIAEALRIYY
;
A
#
# COMPACT_ATOMS: atom_id res chain seq x y z
N ALA A 1 24.70 -18.42 5.38
CA ALA A 1 23.42 -18.27 4.67
C ALA A 1 22.94 -16.85 4.91
N THR A 2 22.69 -16.07 3.86
CA THR A 2 22.19 -14.71 3.99
C THR A 2 20.69 -14.80 4.24
N PHE A 3 20.28 -14.63 5.49
CA PHE A 3 18.88 -14.60 5.89
C PHE A 3 18.33 -13.22 5.51
N ARG A 4 17.55 -13.13 4.44
CA ARG A 4 16.87 -11.90 4.04
C ARG A 4 15.37 -12.16 4.07
N GLU A 5 14.64 -11.28 4.73
CA GLU A 5 13.18 -11.37 4.83
C GLU A 5 12.50 -10.35 3.93
N GLU A 6 11.41 -10.74 3.26
CA GLU A 6 10.60 -9.84 2.43
C GLU A 6 9.69 -8.99 3.33
N LEU A 7 9.99 -7.71 3.46
CA LEU A 7 9.23 -6.77 4.28
C LEU A 7 8.00 -6.19 3.56
N ALA A 8 8.10 -6.02 2.24
CA ALA A 8 7.02 -5.54 1.38
C ALA A 8 7.33 -5.84 -0.09
N ALA A 9 6.27 -5.94 -0.90
CA ALA A 9 6.35 -5.87 -2.36
C ALA A 9 5.55 -4.65 -2.85
N VAL A 10 6.17 -3.83 -3.69
CA VAL A 10 5.58 -2.60 -4.24
C VAL A 10 5.47 -2.70 -5.75
N ARG A 11 4.32 -2.36 -6.34
CA ARG A 11 4.15 -2.21 -7.78
C ARG A 11 3.67 -0.82 -8.10
N PHE A 12 4.32 -0.17 -9.07
CA PHE A 12 3.84 1.06 -9.66
C PHE A 12 3.04 0.76 -10.93
N ARG A 13 1.85 1.36 -11.04
CA ARG A 13 1.01 1.33 -12.24
C ARG A 13 0.88 2.73 -12.81
N LYS A 14 0.72 2.85 -14.13
CA LYS A 14 0.41 4.10 -14.81
C LYS A 14 -0.87 3.92 -15.64
N PRO A 15 -2.04 4.31 -15.11
CA PRO A 15 -3.30 4.17 -15.83
C PRO A 15 -3.46 5.30 -16.85
N GLY A 16 -2.96 5.08 -18.08
CA GLY A 16 -3.04 6.07 -19.16
C GLY A 16 -2.31 7.36 -18.83
N ASP A 17 -3.03 8.49 -18.93
CA ASP A 17 -2.51 9.84 -18.66
C ASP A 17 -2.63 10.26 -17.19
N ALA A 18 -3.30 9.46 -16.35
CA ALA A 18 -3.37 9.75 -14.93
C ALA A 18 -2.01 9.51 -14.25
N PRO A 19 -1.73 10.20 -13.13
CA PRO A 19 -0.52 9.97 -12.36
C PRO A 19 -0.37 8.51 -11.93
N ARG A 20 0.88 8.10 -11.71
CA ARG A 20 1.19 6.73 -11.29
C ARG A 20 0.49 6.40 -9.97
N THR A 21 -0.01 5.18 -9.85
CA THR A 21 -0.57 4.63 -8.62
C THR A 21 0.36 3.56 -8.05
N MET A 22 0.30 3.37 -6.75
CA MET A 22 1.12 2.41 -6.01
C MET A 22 0.24 1.34 -5.40
N GLU A 23 0.64 0.09 -5.55
CA GLU A 23 0.05 -1.07 -4.90
C GLU A 23 1.11 -1.74 -4.04
N VAL A 24 0.74 -2.13 -2.83
CA VAL A 24 1.67 -2.70 -1.86
C VAL A 24 1.08 -3.97 -1.26
N VAL A 25 1.92 -4.99 -1.11
CA VAL A 25 1.61 -6.20 -0.37
C VAL A 25 2.56 -6.30 0.81
N LEU A 26 2.01 -6.54 1.99
CA LEU A 26 2.73 -6.70 3.26
C LEU A 26 2.48 -8.08 3.85
N PRO A 27 3.44 -8.61 4.62
CA PRO A 27 3.19 -9.78 5.44
C PRO A 27 2.05 -9.50 6.45
N SER A 28 1.18 -10.49 6.66
CA SER A 28 0.19 -10.40 7.73
C SER A 28 0.87 -10.65 9.09
N CYS A 29 0.50 -9.86 10.09
CA CYS A 29 1.08 -9.91 11.44
C CYS A 29 0.14 -10.55 12.47
N SER A 30 -0.96 -11.18 12.05
CA SER A 30 -1.96 -11.76 12.95
C SER A 30 -2.30 -13.21 12.58
N ASN A 31 -2.36 -14.06 13.60
CA ASN A 31 -3.05 -15.35 13.54
C ASN A 31 -4.49 -15.20 14.09
N ALA A 32 -5.32 -16.23 13.93
CA ALA A 32 -6.72 -16.23 14.36
C ALA A 32 -6.94 -15.97 15.86
N SER A 33 -5.89 -15.97 16.69
CA SER A 33 -5.93 -15.69 18.13
C SER A 33 -5.57 -14.25 18.51
N GLY A 34 -5.25 -13.38 17.54
CA GLY A 34 -4.98 -11.95 17.79
C GLY A 34 -3.65 -11.67 18.49
N LEU A 35 -2.79 -12.67 18.64
CA LEU A 35 -1.42 -12.49 19.10
C LEU A 35 -0.54 -12.10 17.90
N MET A 36 0.33 -11.11 18.12
CA MET A 36 1.33 -10.68 17.14
C MET A 36 2.37 -11.80 17.00
N GLU A 37 2.32 -12.56 15.91
CA GLU A 37 3.37 -13.53 15.56
C GLU A 37 4.33 -12.95 14.52
N GLU A 38 5.48 -13.61 14.38
CA GLU A 38 6.41 -13.43 13.27
C GLU A 38 5.65 -13.34 11.94
N PRO A 39 6.01 -12.41 11.04
CA PRO A 39 5.31 -12.23 9.77
C PRO A 39 5.14 -13.57 9.06
N SER A 40 3.93 -13.87 8.58
CA SER A 40 3.52 -15.19 8.04
C SER A 40 4.45 -15.78 6.95
N PHE A 41 5.32 -14.95 6.36
CA PHE A 41 6.27 -15.32 5.31
C PHE A 41 7.73 -15.44 5.79
N SER A 42 7.99 -15.38 7.11
CA SER A 42 9.30 -15.69 7.73
C SER A 42 9.63 -17.19 7.78
N SER A 43 8.72 -18.04 7.28
CA SER A 43 8.90 -19.49 7.24
C SER A 43 10.11 -19.88 6.40
N ARG A 44 11.18 -20.27 7.14
CA ARG A 44 12.30 -21.23 6.96
C ARG A 44 12.42 -22.11 5.70
N SER A 45 11.48 -22.07 4.76
CA SER A 45 11.38 -22.94 3.57
C SER A 45 12.17 -22.47 2.35
N GLY A 46 12.83 -21.30 2.39
CA GLY A 46 13.74 -20.87 1.31
C GLY A 46 13.09 -20.57 -0.04
N ARG A 47 11.74 -20.42 -0.10
CA ARG A 47 11.04 -20.00 -1.31
C ARG A 47 10.98 -18.48 -1.37
N GLU A 48 11.83 -17.87 -2.20
CA GLU A 48 11.77 -16.44 -2.55
C GLU A 48 10.43 -16.10 -3.25
N GLY A 49 9.90 -14.88 -3.05
CA GLY A 49 8.75 -14.36 -3.80
C GLY A 49 7.35 -14.70 -3.26
N GLN A 50 7.21 -15.00 -1.97
CA GLN A 50 5.92 -15.36 -1.38
C GLN A 50 4.92 -14.20 -1.40
N LEU A 51 5.37 -12.95 -1.25
CA LEU A 51 4.49 -11.77 -1.35
C LEU A 51 3.98 -11.54 -2.78
N LEU A 52 4.80 -11.83 -3.79
CA LEU A 52 4.38 -11.77 -5.18
C LEU A 52 3.41 -12.90 -5.54
N HIS A 53 3.54 -14.07 -4.92
CA HIS A 53 2.56 -15.13 -5.08
C HIS A 53 1.22 -14.80 -4.39
N ALA A 54 1.27 -14.16 -3.21
CA ALA A 54 0.07 -13.62 -2.55
C ALA A 54 -0.60 -12.51 -3.38
N TRP A 55 0.15 -11.84 -4.27
CA TRP A 55 -0.41 -10.98 -5.30
C TRP A 55 -1.31 -11.74 -6.27
N SER A 56 -0.87 -12.92 -6.73
CA SER A 56 -1.54 -13.69 -7.79
C SER A 56 -2.71 -14.54 -7.32
N GLN A 57 -2.86 -14.80 -6.03
CA GLN A 57 -3.93 -15.66 -5.52
C GLN A 57 -5.29 -14.94 -5.45
N ASP A 58 -6.14 -15.36 -6.40
CA ASP A 58 -7.60 -15.37 -6.53
C ASP A 58 -8.38 -14.05 -6.71
N ILE A 59 -8.67 -13.79 -8.00
CA ILE A 59 -9.78 -12.96 -8.52
C ILE A 59 -11.09 -13.78 -8.61
N SER A 60 -11.09 -15.09 -8.32
CA SER A 60 -12.29 -15.92 -8.42
C SER A 60 -13.16 -15.85 -7.16
N GLY A 61 -14.15 -14.95 -7.20
CA GLY A 61 -15.45 -15.17 -6.57
C GLY A 61 -15.59 -14.70 -5.13
N VAL A 62 -15.92 -13.41 -4.94
CA VAL A 62 -16.82 -12.96 -3.86
C VAL A 62 -17.63 -11.78 -4.41
N GLU A 63 -18.71 -12.07 -5.14
CA GLU A 63 -19.81 -11.13 -5.29
C GLU A 63 -20.69 -11.29 -4.04
N THR A 64 -20.65 -10.31 -3.14
CA THR A 64 -21.66 -10.20 -2.07
C THR A 64 -22.17 -8.77 -1.99
N SER A 65 -23.48 -8.66 -2.19
CA SER A 65 -24.28 -7.45 -2.15
C SER A 65 -24.37 -6.86 -0.74
N ASP A 66 -24.18 -5.54 -0.70
CA ASP A 66 -24.83 -4.51 0.12
C ASP A 66 -24.65 -4.47 1.66
N VAL A 67 -24.02 -3.34 2.06
CA VAL A 67 -24.06 -2.57 3.33
C VAL A 67 -23.56 -3.24 4.63
N GLN A 68 -23.85 -4.51 4.91
CA GLN A 68 -23.17 -5.25 6.01
C GLN A 68 -21.70 -5.61 5.68
N ALA A 69 -21.29 -5.29 4.45
CA ALA A 69 -20.06 -5.69 3.82
C ALA A 69 -18.81 -4.94 4.32
N GLN A 70 -18.91 -3.71 4.84
CA GLN A 70 -17.70 -2.91 5.15
C GLN A 70 -16.94 -3.43 6.37
N ALA A 71 -17.58 -3.60 7.53
CA ALA A 71 -16.93 -4.17 8.71
C ALA A 71 -16.45 -5.62 8.46
N SER A 72 -17.22 -6.39 7.69
CA SER A 72 -16.85 -7.74 7.28
C SER A 72 -15.65 -7.76 6.32
N ARG A 73 -15.57 -6.78 5.40
CA ARG A 73 -14.44 -6.56 4.49
C ARG A 73 -13.19 -6.13 5.24
N GLU A 74 -13.31 -5.20 6.19
CA GLU A 74 -12.21 -4.77 7.07
C GLU A 74 -11.62 -5.95 7.84
N LEU A 75 -12.47 -6.77 8.46
CA LEU A 75 -12.04 -7.96 9.21
C LEU A 75 -11.42 -9.01 8.27
N ALA A 76 -11.94 -9.17 7.06
CA ALA A 76 -11.42 -10.10 6.05
C ALA A 76 -10.06 -9.64 5.47
N VAL A 77 -9.84 -8.33 5.37
CA VAL A 77 -8.55 -7.74 4.96
C VAL A 77 -7.49 -8.03 6.01
N GLN A 78 -7.84 -7.92 7.30
CA GLN A 78 -6.92 -8.20 8.41
C GLN A 78 -6.62 -9.69 8.63
N ARG A 79 -7.49 -10.60 8.15
CA ARG A 79 -7.37 -12.06 8.34
C ARG A 79 -6.79 -12.81 7.13
N GLY A 80 -6.41 -12.10 6.08
CA GLY A 80 -5.78 -12.68 4.90
C GLY A 80 -4.31 -13.07 5.15
N PRO A 81 -3.71 -13.92 4.29
CA PRO A 81 -2.29 -14.29 4.41
C PRO A 81 -1.35 -13.10 4.22
N ALA A 82 -1.82 -12.03 3.57
CA ALA A 82 -1.09 -10.79 3.33
C ALA A 82 -2.05 -9.58 3.42
N LEU A 83 -1.52 -8.46 3.92
CA LEU A 83 -2.20 -7.17 3.90
C LEU A 83 -1.91 -6.45 2.58
N ARG A 84 -2.86 -5.68 2.08
CA ARG A 84 -2.72 -4.93 0.82
C ARG A 84 -2.98 -3.45 1.06
N LEU A 85 -2.16 -2.60 0.46
CA LEU A 85 -2.37 -1.15 0.40
C LEU A 85 -2.44 -0.68 -1.05
N VAL A 86 -3.19 0.38 -1.29
CA VAL A 86 -3.30 1.00 -2.62
C VAL A 86 -3.34 2.52 -2.52
N SER A 87 -2.83 3.20 -3.54
CA SER A 87 -3.09 4.63 -3.71
C SER A 87 -4.59 4.89 -3.90
N PRO A 88 -5.20 5.75 -3.08
CA PRO A 88 -6.58 6.19 -3.33
C PRO A 88 -6.72 6.83 -4.71
N PRO A 89 -7.91 6.77 -5.34
CA PRO A 89 -8.19 7.46 -6.58
C PRO A 89 -7.91 8.96 -6.47
N LEU A 90 -7.25 9.51 -7.49
CA LEU A 90 -7.04 10.95 -7.58
C LEU A 90 -8.31 11.62 -8.10
N VAL A 91 -8.59 12.81 -7.59
CA VAL A 91 -9.72 13.63 -8.02
C VAL A 91 -9.23 14.60 -9.09
N TRP A 92 -9.93 14.64 -10.22
CA TRP A 92 -9.67 15.65 -11.24
C TRP A 92 -10.18 17.02 -10.76
N ASP A 93 -9.30 18.01 -10.72
CA ASP A 93 -9.64 19.39 -10.42
C ASP A 93 -9.82 20.16 -11.73
N ASP A 94 -11.08 20.39 -12.13
CA ASP A 94 -11.42 21.11 -13.37
C ASP A 94 -10.90 22.54 -13.42
N ALA A 95 -10.82 23.23 -12.28
CA ALA A 95 -10.37 24.62 -12.27
C ALA A 95 -8.86 24.73 -12.52
N ARG A 96 -8.09 23.76 -12.02
CA ARG A 96 -6.63 23.72 -12.15
C ARG A 96 -6.13 22.83 -13.29
N GLN A 97 -7.02 22.02 -13.88
CA GLN A 97 -6.70 21.03 -14.91
C GLN A 97 -5.60 20.06 -14.47
N VAL A 98 -5.67 19.60 -13.21
CA VAL A 98 -4.70 18.66 -12.64
C VAL A 98 -5.41 17.59 -11.81
N TYR A 99 -4.82 16.40 -11.75
CA TYR A 99 -5.19 15.41 -10.76
C TYR A 99 -4.65 15.82 -9.38
N ALA A 100 -5.54 15.93 -8.40
CA ALA A 100 -5.23 16.33 -7.05
C ALA A 100 -5.63 15.25 -6.03
N SER A 101 -4.93 15.24 -4.91
CA SER A 101 -5.37 14.56 -3.69
C SER A 101 -5.30 15.53 -2.51
N ASN A 102 -6.13 15.31 -1.50
CA ASN A 102 -6.11 16.09 -0.29
C ASN A 102 -5.05 15.55 0.69
N PHE A 103 -3.95 16.29 0.82
CA PHE A 103 -2.87 15.98 1.76
C PHE A 103 -3.04 16.65 3.13
N HIS A 104 -4.21 17.26 3.40
CA HIS A 104 -4.58 17.84 4.70
C HIS A 104 -3.55 18.88 5.20
N GLY A 105 -3.01 19.67 4.27
CA GLY A 105 -2.00 20.68 4.57
C GLY A 105 -0.58 20.14 4.84
N ARG A 106 -0.36 18.81 4.79
CA ARG A 106 0.96 18.22 5.01
C ARG A 106 1.88 18.32 3.79
N VAL A 107 1.31 18.45 2.59
CA VAL A 107 2.05 18.61 1.33
C VAL A 107 1.69 19.95 0.71
N SER A 108 2.70 20.74 0.36
CA SER A 108 2.55 22.11 -0.16
C SER A 108 3.10 22.29 -1.57
N ARG A 109 3.87 21.33 -2.09
CA ARG A 109 4.48 21.39 -3.43
C ARG A 109 4.04 20.23 -4.30
N ALA A 110 3.68 20.53 -5.54
CA ALA A 110 3.41 19.50 -6.55
C ALA A 110 4.70 18.69 -6.84
N SER A 111 4.56 17.37 -6.92
CA SER A 111 5.65 16.46 -7.21
C SER A 111 5.09 15.11 -7.61
N CYS A 112 5.75 14.42 -8.56
CA CYS A 112 5.41 13.06 -8.92
C CYS A 112 5.62 12.07 -7.77
N LYS A 113 6.35 12.48 -6.71
CA LYS A 113 6.65 11.69 -5.50
C LYS A 113 5.57 11.81 -4.43
N ASN A 114 4.55 12.63 -4.63
CA ASN A 114 3.47 12.77 -3.67
C ASN A 114 2.53 11.58 -3.79
N PHE A 115 2.32 10.84 -2.71
CA PHE A 115 1.41 9.71 -2.70
C PHE A 115 0.78 9.50 -1.33
N GLN A 116 -0.34 8.78 -1.36
CA GLN A 116 -1.05 8.26 -0.21
C GLN A 116 -1.18 6.75 -0.39
N LEU A 117 -1.26 6.01 0.71
CA LEU A 117 -1.58 4.58 0.72
C LEU A 117 -2.66 4.32 1.75
N ALA A 118 -3.71 3.63 1.32
CA ALA A 118 -4.82 3.22 2.16
C ALA A 118 -4.95 1.69 2.16
N MET A 119 -5.58 1.13 3.20
CA MET A 119 -5.91 -0.29 3.25
C MET A 119 -6.78 -0.69 2.06
N ALA A 120 -6.44 -1.81 1.43
CA ALA A 120 -7.11 -2.31 0.24
C ALA A 120 -7.61 -3.75 0.40
N ASP A 121 -8.66 -4.08 -0.33
CA ASP A 121 -9.15 -5.45 -0.45
C ASP A 121 -8.25 -6.29 -1.38
N ARG A 122 -8.67 -7.54 -1.64
CA ARG A 122 -7.92 -8.46 -2.52
C ARG A 122 -7.82 -7.97 -3.97
N THR A 123 -8.72 -7.07 -4.38
CA THR A 123 -8.76 -6.48 -5.73
C THR A 123 -8.03 -5.13 -5.81
N PHE A 124 -7.32 -4.74 -4.75
CA PHE A 124 -6.68 -3.42 -4.62
C PHE A 124 -7.67 -2.26 -4.70
N GLN A 125 -8.88 -2.45 -4.18
CA GLN A 125 -9.82 -1.35 -3.96
C GLN A 125 -9.73 -0.87 -2.50
N PRO A 126 -9.70 0.45 -2.24
CA PRO A 126 -9.70 0.99 -0.89
C PRO A 126 -10.91 0.50 -0.09
N VAL A 127 -10.67 0.04 1.14
CA VAL A 127 -11.72 -0.51 2.01
C VAL A 127 -12.37 0.59 2.86
N LEU A 128 -11.56 1.55 3.28
CA LEU A 128 -11.94 2.72 4.07
C LEU A 128 -11.61 3.99 3.29
N GLY A 129 -12.55 4.94 3.28
CA GLY A 129 -12.36 6.25 2.68
C GLY A 129 -11.80 7.26 3.69
N GLY A 130 -11.29 8.38 3.18
CA GLY A 130 -10.83 9.50 4.01
C GLY A 130 -9.56 9.20 4.81
N LEU A 131 -9.39 9.91 5.93
CA LEU A 131 -8.22 9.78 6.81
C LEU A 131 -8.21 8.46 7.59
N ASP A 132 -9.37 7.91 7.93
CA ASP A 132 -9.50 6.71 8.76
C ASP A 132 -8.93 5.46 8.08
N GLY A 133 -8.83 5.48 6.74
CA GLY A 133 -8.22 4.41 5.95
C GLY A 133 -6.75 4.62 5.58
N LEU A 134 -6.16 5.78 5.93
CA LEU A 134 -4.85 6.20 5.43
C LEU A 134 -3.72 5.61 6.28
N CYS A 135 -2.92 4.74 5.68
CA CYS A 135 -1.76 4.10 6.34
C CYS A 135 -0.47 4.89 6.12
N MET A 136 -0.36 5.63 5.01
CA MET A 136 0.83 6.42 4.71
C MET A 136 0.49 7.63 3.88
N GLN A 137 1.15 8.74 4.17
CA GLN A 137 1.16 9.92 3.34
C GLN A 137 2.58 10.46 3.21
N PHE A 138 2.99 10.68 1.98
CA PHE A 138 4.31 11.21 1.67
C PHE A 138 4.20 12.28 0.58
N GLY A 139 4.94 13.37 0.74
CA GLY A 139 4.98 14.38 -0.29
C GLY A 139 5.87 15.57 0.02
N ARG A 140 6.11 16.38 -1.01
CA ARG A 140 7.07 17.48 -0.99
C ARG A 140 6.51 18.69 -0.24
N ILE A 141 7.27 19.23 0.70
CA ILE A 141 6.96 20.47 1.41
C ILE A 141 7.86 21.63 0.99
N ASP A 142 9.10 21.31 0.58
CA ASP A 142 10.07 22.28 0.11
C ASP A 142 11.03 21.65 -0.91
N ASP A 143 12.03 22.39 -1.36
CA ASP A 143 12.89 21.93 -2.43
C ASP A 143 13.67 20.66 -2.09
N THR A 144 14.07 20.53 -0.84
CA THR A 144 14.86 19.39 -0.31
C THR A 144 14.14 18.61 0.79
N SER A 145 12.87 18.94 1.07
CA SER A 145 12.17 18.44 2.27
C SER A 145 10.82 17.82 1.92
N PHE A 146 10.48 16.74 2.62
CA PHE A 146 9.24 15.99 2.44
C PHE A 146 8.54 15.77 3.79
N SER A 147 7.22 15.83 3.80
CA SER A 147 6.40 15.32 4.90
C SER A 147 6.33 13.80 4.79
N PHE A 148 6.42 13.12 5.92
CA PHE A 148 6.35 11.66 6.02
C PHE A 148 5.46 11.29 7.20
N ASP A 149 4.25 10.81 6.91
CA ASP A 149 3.30 10.33 7.89
C ASP A 149 3.07 8.84 7.65
N ALA A 150 3.24 8.01 8.67
CA ALA A 150 3.02 6.57 8.61
C ALA A 150 2.18 6.13 9.81
N ALA A 151 1.27 5.22 9.56
CA ALA A 151 0.37 4.63 10.54
C ALA A 151 0.33 3.10 10.37
N TYR A 152 -0.31 2.43 11.33
CA TYR A 152 -0.60 1.01 11.23
C TYR A 152 -1.26 0.68 9.86
N PRO A 153 -0.87 -0.42 9.18
CA PRO A 153 -0.04 -1.53 9.65
C PRO A 153 1.46 -1.41 9.34
N LEU A 154 1.94 -0.23 8.89
CA LEU A 154 3.33 -0.09 8.45
C LEU A 154 4.29 0.09 9.62
N SER A 155 5.42 -0.62 9.56
CA SER A 155 6.60 -0.26 10.35
C SER A 155 7.29 0.96 9.75
N PRO A 156 8.04 1.75 10.55
CA PRO A 156 8.83 2.86 10.02
C PRO A 156 9.79 2.45 8.90
N VAL A 157 10.38 1.24 8.97
CA VAL A 157 11.30 0.72 7.94
C VAL A 157 10.55 0.43 6.64
N GLN A 158 9.40 -0.23 6.70
CA GLN A 158 8.56 -0.50 5.53
C GLN A 158 8.12 0.81 4.86
N ALA A 159 7.58 1.75 5.64
CA ALA A 159 7.13 3.04 5.14
C ALA A 159 8.31 3.84 4.54
N PHE A 160 9.48 3.84 5.19
CA PHE A 160 10.64 4.57 4.68
C PHE A 160 11.15 3.97 3.36
N ALA A 161 11.23 2.64 3.26
CA ALA A 161 11.61 1.98 2.03
C ALA A 161 10.63 2.27 0.88
N MET A 162 9.32 2.38 1.16
CA MET A 162 8.32 2.81 0.18
C MET A 162 8.50 4.27 -0.26
N ALA A 163 8.82 5.18 0.67
CA ALA A 163 9.12 6.56 0.34
C ALA A 163 10.34 6.65 -0.60
N LEU A 164 11.39 5.87 -0.33
CA LEU A 164 12.55 5.77 -1.21
C LEU A 164 12.18 5.19 -2.59
N ALA A 165 11.31 4.17 -2.63
CA ALA A 165 10.82 3.60 -3.88
C ALA A 165 10.11 4.63 -4.77
N ALA A 166 9.48 5.67 -4.20
CA ALA A 166 8.85 6.74 -4.97
C ALA A 166 9.85 7.67 -5.69
N PHE A 167 11.15 7.60 -5.36
CA PHE A 167 12.21 8.27 -6.12
C PHE A 167 12.69 7.43 -7.29
N ASP A 168 12.40 6.12 -7.31
CA ASP A 168 12.70 5.27 -8.45
C ASP A 168 11.74 5.60 -9.60
N GLY A 169 12.31 5.79 -10.80
CA GLY A 169 11.58 6.13 -12.01
C GLY A 169 11.02 4.92 -12.76
N ARG A 170 11.32 3.70 -12.30
CA ARG A 170 10.88 2.47 -12.96
C ARG A 170 9.37 2.27 -12.82
N ILE A 171 8.73 2.07 -13.97
CA ILE A 171 7.31 1.72 -14.09
C ILE A 171 7.25 0.23 -14.43
N ALA A 172 6.36 -0.52 -13.77
CA ALA A 172 6.05 -1.93 -14.03
C ALA A 172 6.98 -3.03 -13.45
N GLU A 173 8.04 -2.71 -12.70
CA GLU A 173 8.75 -3.71 -11.90
C GLU A 173 8.20 -3.75 -10.47
N ALA A 174 7.98 -4.96 -9.94
CA ALA A 174 7.65 -5.13 -8.54
C ALA A 174 8.94 -5.00 -7.71
N LEU A 175 9.06 -3.92 -6.92
CA LEU A 175 10.19 -3.73 -6.01
C LEU A 175 9.96 -4.56 -4.76
N ARG A 176 10.92 -5.45 -4.47
CA ARG A 176 10.95 -6.24 -3.24
C ARG A 176 11.84 -5.52 -2.22
N ILE A 177 11.30 -5.34 -1.01
CA ILE A 177 12.02 -4.70 0.08
C ILE A 177 12.49 -5.80 1.02
N TYR A 178 13.81 -5.86 1.23
CA TYR A 178 14.46 -6.83 2.11
C TYR A 178 15.10 -6.14 3.31
N TYR A 179 15.18 -6.84 4.44
CA TYR A 179 16.07 -6.54 5.56
C TYR A 179 16.92 -7.77 5.88
#